data_AF-A0A174F057-F1
#
_entry.id   AF-A0A174F057-F1
#
_cell.length_a   1.000
_cell.length_b   1.000
_cell.length_c   1.000
_cell.angle_alpha   90.00
_cell.angle_beta   90.00
_cell.angle_gamma   90.00
#
_symmetry.space_group_name_H-M   'P 1'
#
loop_
_entity.id
_entity.type
_entity.pdbx_description
1 polymer ?
#
loop_
_entity_poly.entity_id
_entity_poly.type
_entity_poly.pdbx_seq_one_letter_code
_entity_poly.pdbx_strand_id
1 'polypeptide(L)'
;MAKDDYFVIVYKILSYLYVKLKSGEDVNPNMITHDNQLLQINRKYWDYIMRNLIEDRYITCETEKVWGKELIYDLKTAEITPEGIAYVCNNSLIEKAKEFLKDIKEITPFI
;
A
#
# COMPACT_ATOMS: atom_id res chain seq x y z
N MET A 1 5.17 9.23 -14.52
CA MET A 1 4.08 8.75 -13.65
C MET A 1 3.46 9.96 -12.96
N ALA A 2 2.33 9.79 -12.29
CA ALA A 2 1.70 10.84 -11.47
C ALA A 2 1.63 10.40 -10.01
N LYS A 3 1.42 11.33 -9.07
CA LYS A 3 1.37 11.01 -7.63
C LYS A 3 0.23 10.05 -7.26
N ASP A 4 -0.84 10.09 -8.04
CA ASP A 4 -2.06 9.28 -7.95
C ASP A 4 -2.06 8.09 -8.93
N ASP A 5 -0.95 7.81 -9.61
CA ASP A 5 -0.82 6.63 -10.47
C ASP A 5 -0.90 5.35 -9.64
N TYR A 6 -1.52 4.30 -10.19
CA TYR A 6 -1.74 3.02 -9.51
C TYR A 6 -0.47 2.46 -8.86
N PHE A 7 0.61 2.35 -9.65
CA PHE A 7 1.85 1.75 -9.15
C PHE A 7 2.58 2.66 -8.15
N VAL A 8 2.35 3.97 -8.21
CA VAL A 8 2.86 4.93 -7.22
C VAL A 8 2.17 4.73 -5.87
N ILE A 9 0.84 4.60 -5.86
CA ILE A 9 0.09 4.35 -4.64
C ILE A 9 0.42 2.97 -4.06
N VAL A 10 0.47 1.94 -4.90
CA VAL A 10 0.87 0.58 -4.48
C VAL A 10 2.27 0.58 -3.86
N TYR A 11 3.25 1.23 -4.50
CA TYR A 11 4.60 1.32 -3.95
C TYR A 11 4.61 2.03 -2.59
N LYS A 12 3.87 3.13 -2.42
CA LYS A 12 3.77 3.86 -1.14
C LYS A 12 3.22 2.95 -0.02
N ILE A 13 2.13 2.22 -0.28
CA ILE A 13 1.50 1.33 0.70
C ILE A 13 2.45 0.18 1.07
N LEU A 14 2.96 -0.56 0.07
CA LEU A 14 3.81 -1.72 0.32
C LEU A 14 5.13 -1.33 1.00
N SER A 15 5.74 -0.21 0.60
CA SER A 15 6.97 0.27 1.24
C SER A 15 6.75 0.65 2.70
N TYR A 16 5.63 1.31 3.01
CA TYR A 16 5.27 1.64 4.38
C TYR A 16 5.10 0.39 5.24
N LEU A 17 4.30 -0.58 4.77
CA LEU A 17 4.07 -1.84 5.48
C LEU A 17 5.38 -2.62 5.66
N TYR A 18 6.25 -2.63 4.65
CA TYR A 18 7.55 -3.30 4.75
C TYR A 18 8.48 -2.65 5.78
N VAL A 19 8.48 -1.32 5.89
CA VAL A 19 9.22 -0.64 6.95
C VAL A 19 8.67 -1.01 8.33
N LYS A 20 7.36 -1.03 8.50
CA LYS A 20 6.72 -1.39 9.78
C LYS A 20 7.00 -2.83 10.20
N LEU A 21 6.93 -3.75 9.25
CA LEU A 21 7.32 -5.14 9.47
C LEU A 21 8.78 -5.26 9.92
N LYS A 22 9.72 -4.56 9.26
CA LYS A 22 11.15 -4.60 9.61
C LYS A 22 11.47 -3.94 10.95
N SER A 23 10.77 -2.87 11.30
CA SER A 23 10.99 -2.15 12.56
C SER A 23 10.28 -2.79 13.75
N GLY A 24 9.34 -3.71 13.51
CA GLY A 24 8.50 -4.29 14.55
C GLY A 24 7.56 -3.26 15.19
N GLU A 25 7.21 -2.20 14.46
CA GLU A 25 6.30 -1.15 14.93
C GLU A 25 4.89 -1.37 14.40
N ASP A 26 3.89 -0.93 15.17
CA ASP A 26 2.49 -1.01 14.77
C ASP A 26 2.19 -0.16 13.51
N VAL A 27 1.28 -0.67 12.69
CA VAL A 27 0.71 0.06 11.56
C VAL A 27 -0.18 1.19 12.06
N ASN A 28 0.06 2.39 11.54
CA ASN A 28 -0.83 3.53 11.66
C ASN A 28 -1.75 3.57 10.41
N PRO A 29 -3.05 3.23 10.54
CA PRO A 29 -3.99 3.18 9.42
C PRO A 29 -4.03 4.46 8.60
N ASN A 30 -3.87 5.61 9.26
CA ASN A 30 -3.91 6.91 8.59
C ASN A 30 -2.85 7.02 7.51
N MET A 31 -1.73 6.28 7.57
CA MET A 31 -0.68 6.36 6.55
C MET A 31 -1.05 5.64 5.25
N ILE A 32 -2.06 4.77 5.29
CA ILE A 32 -2.51 3.95 4.17
C ILE A 32 -3.98 4.16 3.84
N THR A 33 -4.67 5.15 4.42
CA THR A 33 -6.04 5.55 4.04
C THR A 33 -6.07 6.59 2.92
N HIS A 34 -7.15 6.57 2.14
CA HIS A 34 -7.37 7.41 0.96
C HIS A 34 -7.17 8.93 1.16
N ASP A 35 -7.55 9.45 2.33
CA ASP A 35 -7.65 10.87 2.68
C ASP A 35 -6.37 11.44 3.31
N ASN A 36 -5.32 10.64 3.45
CA ASN A 36 -4.04 11.10 3.97
C ASN A 36 -3.26 11.94 2.94
N GLN A 37 -2.44 12.86 3.45
CA GLN A 37 -1.47 13.65 2.68
C GLN A 37 -0.56 12.83 1.75
N LEU A 38 -0.30 11.56 2.07
CA LEU A 38 0.55 10.67 1.29
C LEU A 38 -0.13 10.09 0.04
N LEU A 39 -1.42 9.77 0.12
CA LEU A 39 -2.14 9.12 -0.97
C LEU A 39 -2.96 10.11 -1.79
N GLN A 40 -3.74 10.98 -1.13
CA GLN A 40 -4.57 12.02 -1.77
C GLN A 40 -5.42 11.50 -2.95
N ILE A 41 -6.04 10.33 -2.79
CA ILE A 41 -6.90 9.71 -3.81
C ILE A 41 -8.34 9.58 -3.32
N ASN A 42 -9.28 9.48 -4.26
CA ASN A 42 -10.68 9.25 -3.90
C ASN A 42 -10.87 7.84 -3.32
N ARG A 43 -11.89 7.69 -2.46
CA ARG A 43 -12.20 6.44 -1.75
C ARG A 43 -12.42 5.25 -2.68
N LYS A 44 -13.14 5.44 -3.79
CA LYS A 44 -13.46 4.36 -4.74
C LYS A 44 -12.19 3.76 -5.35
N TYR A 45 -11.22 4.60 -5.69
CA TYR A 45 -9.96 4.14 -6.25
C TYR A 45 -9.08 3.46 -5.20
N TRP A 46 -9.06 3.98 -3.98
CA TRP A 46 -8.40 3.33 -2.86
C TRP A 46 -8.98 1.94 -2.56
N ASP A 47 -10.30 1.79 -2.52
CA ASP A 47 -10.97 0.49 -2.32
C ASP A 47 -10.57 -0.50 -3.42
N TYR A 48 -10.47 -0.03 -4.67
CA TYR A 48 -9.99 -0.84 -5.79
C TYR A 48 -8.55 -1.31 -5.57
N ILE A 49 -7.64 -0.42 -5.18
CA ILE A 49 -6.23 -0.76 -4.94
C ILE A 49 -6.11 -1.78 -3.80
N MET A 50 -6.72 -1.49 -2.65
CA MET A 50 -6.62 -2.36 -1.47
C MET A 50 -7.19 -3.75 -1.74
N ARG A 51 -8.32 -3.84 -2.46
CA ARG A 51 -8.88 -5.13 -2.86
C ARG A 51 -7.90 -5.94 -3.71
N ASN A 52 -7.27 -5.33 -4.72
CA ASN A 52 -6.29 -6.05 -5.54
C ASN A 52 -5.05 -6.46 -4.73
N LEU A 53 -4.56 -5.61 -3.83
CA LEU A 53 -3.43 -5.97 -2.95
C LEU A 53 -3.72 -7.20 -2.09
N ILE A 54 -4.97 -7.36 -1.62
CA ILE A 54 -5.41 -8.52 -0.84
C ILE A 54 -5.63 -9.74 -1.75
N GLU A 55 -6.37 -9.57 -2.86
CA GLU A 55 -6.69 -10.67 -3.80
C GLU A 55 -5.43 -11.26 -4.46
N ASP A 56 -4.45 -10.41 -4.81
CA ASP A 56 -3.16 -10.82 -5.36
C ASP A 56 -2.18 -11.33 -4.28
N ARG A 57 -2.62 -11.34 -3.00
CA ARG A 57 -1.85 -11.77 -1.83
C ARG A 57 -0.58 -10.97 -1.60
N TYR A 58 -0.54 -9.69 -1.97
CA TYR A 58 0.57 -8.79 -1.66
C TYR A 58 0.51 -8.26 -0.22
N ILE A 59 -0.70 -8.16 0.34
CA ILE A 59 -0.92 -7.82 1.74
C ILE A 59 -1.94 -8.78 2.36
N THR A 60 -1.93 -8.86 3.68
CA THR A 60 -2.98 -9.47 4.49
C THR A 60 -3.51 -8.44 5.48
N CYS A 61 -4.78 -8.51 5.83
CA CYS A 61 -5.37 -7.77 6.95
C CYS A 61 -6.62 -8.51 7.43
N GLU A 62 -7.08 -8.19 8.62
CA GLU A 62 -8.38 -8.66 9.10
C GLU A 62 -9.51 -8.12 8.23
N THR A 63 -10.33 -9.04 7.73
CA THR A 63 -11.48 -8.77 6.89
C THR A 63 -12.73 -9.38 7.51
N GLU A 64 -13.88 -8.78 7.22
CA GLU A 64 -15.19 -9.32 7.59
C GLU A 64 -16.03 -9.56 6.33
N LYS A 65 -16.77 -10.67 6.34
CA LYS A 65 -17.75 -10.97 5.29
C LYS A 65 -19.09 -10.33 5.63
N VAL A 66 -19.43 -9.25 4.92
CA VAL A 66 -20.70 -8.55 5.04
C VAL A 66 -21.48 -8.72 3.73
N TRP A 67 -22.64 -9.37 3.81
CA TRP A 67 -23.52 -9.63 2.66
C TRP A 67 -22.80 -10.25 1.44
N GLY A 68 -21.91 -11.22 1.71
CA GLY A 68 -21.15 -11.91 0.67
C GLY A 68 -19.99 -11.11 0.08
N LYS A 69 -19.70 -9.92 0.60
CA LYS A 69 -18.51 -9.12 0.25
C LYS A 69 -17.52 -9.13 1.39
N GLU A 70 -16.25 -9.29 1.06
CA GLU A 70 -15.16 -9.17 2.01
C GLU A 70 -14.78 -7.68 2.14
N LEU A 71 -14.93 -7.15 3.36
CA LEU A 71 -14.63 -5.77 3.70
C LEU A 71 -13.43 -5.74 4.65
N ILE A 72 -12.56 -4.74 4.51
CA ILE A 72 -11.45 -4.52 5.43
C ILE A 72 -12.05 -4.11 6.78
N TYR A 73 -11.76 -4.88 7.83
CA TYR A 73 -12.28 -4.65 9.18
C TYR A 73 -11.33 -3.76 9.98
N ASP A 74 -10.04 -4.13 10.07
CA ASP A 74 -9.04 -3.35 10.78
C ASP A 74 -7.74 -3.22 10.00
N LEU A 75 -7.46 -2.01 9.50
CA LEU A 75 -6.22 -1.67 8.80
C LEU A 75 -4.97 -1.73 9.69
N LYS A 76 -5.10 -1.73 11.03
CA LYS A 76 -3.94 -1.89 11.93
C LYS A 76 -3.29 -3.26 11.83
N THR A 77 -4.05 -4.25 11.37
CA THR A 77 -3.59 -5.62 11.15
C THR A 77 -3.00 -5.83 9.76
N ALA A 78 -2.89 -4.76 8.96
CA ALA A 78 -2.35 -4.85 7.62
C ALA A 78 -0.85 -5.22 7.67
N GLU A 79 -0.47 -6.28 6.97
CA GLU A 79 0.91 -6.74 6.85
C GLU A 79 1.24 -7.01 5.38
N ILE A 80 2.48 -6.72 5.00
CA ILE A 80 2.99 -7.12 3.68
C ILE A 80 3.41 -8.59 3.71
N THR A 81 3.08 -9.33 2.66
CA THR A 81 3.43 -10.76 2.52
C THR A 81 4.79 -10.95 1.84
N PRO A 82 5.37 -12.16 1.85
CA PRO A 82 6.53 -12.48 1.02
C PRO A 82 6.31 -12.18 -0.47
N GLU A 83 5.11 -12.43 -1.00
CA GLU A 83 4.74 -12.11 -2.38
C GLU A 83 4.73 -10.59 -2.63
N GLY A 84 4.21 -9.80 -1.68
CA GLY A 84 4.25 -8.35 -1.74
C GLY A 84 5.68 -7.80 -1.70
N ILE A 85 6.55 -8.38 -0.86
CA ILE A 85 7.98 -8.04 -0.80
C ILE A 85 8.66 -8.37 -2.14
N ALA A 86 8.43 -9.58 -2.68
CA ALA A 86 8.98 -9.99 -3.97
C ALA A 86 8.52 -9.08 -5.10
N TYR A 87 7.27 -8.62 -5.07
CA TYR A 87 6.71 -7.67 -6.02
C TYR A 87 7.40 -6.31 -5.94
N VAL A 88 7.62 -5.78 -4.73
CA VAL A 88 8.37 -4.52 -4.53
C VAL A 88 9.81 -4.64 -5.04
N CYS A 89 10.47 -5.79 -4.85
CA CYS A 89 11.86 -5.98 -5.23
C CYS A 89 12.08 -6.24 -6.73
N ASN A 90 11.11 -6.87 -7.42
CA ASN A 90 11.35 -7.42 -8.77
C ASN A 90 10.43 -6.87 -9.86
N ASN A 91 9.44 -6.03 -9.54
CA ASN A 91 8.53 -5.49 -10.55
C ASN A 91 9.04 -4.18 -11.19
N SER A 92 9.15 -4.15 -12.51
CA SER A 92 9.67 -3.00 -13.26
C SER A 92 8.79 -1.73 -13.19
N LEU A 93 7.47 -1.87 -13.00
CA LEU A 93 6.57 -0.72 -12.84
C LEU A 93 6.69 -0.14 -11.43
N ILE A 94 6.92 -0.98 -10.43
CA ILE A 94 7.22 -0.54 -9.07
C ILE A 94 8.57 0.17 -8.98
N GLU A 95 9.60 -0.33 -9.66
CA GLU A 95 10.90 0.39 -9.68
C GLU A 95 10.75 1.77 -10.35
N LYS A 96 10.00 1.88 -11.45
CA LYS A 96 9.67 3.19 -12.06
C LYS A 96 8.92 4.11 -11.11
N ALA A 97 8.00 3.57 -10.31
CA ALA A 97 7.26 4.34 -9.31
C ALA A 97 8.19 4.90 -8.21
N LYS A 98 9.12 4.06 -7.75
CA LYS A 98 10.16 4.43 -6.78
C LYS A 98 11.11 5.49 -7.34
N GLU A 99 11.58 5.34 -8.57
CA GLU A 99 12.41 6.34 -9.26
C GLU A 99 11.67 7.68 -9.37
N PHE A 100 10.41 7.66 -9.82
CA PHE A 100 9.59 8.85 -9.92
C PHE A 100 9.46 9.61 -8.59
N LEU A 101 9.22 8.92 -7.47
CA LEU A 101 9.11 9.55 -6.15
C LEU A 101 10.44 10.15 -5.67
N LYS A 102 11.57 9.49 -5.97
CA LYS A 102 12.91 10.04 -5.68
C LYS A 102 13.14 11.35 -6.44
N ASP A 103 12.79 11.40 -7.72
CA ASP A 103 13.02 12.56 -8.59
C ASP A 103 12.26 13.80 -8.12
N ILE A 104 11.01 13.63 -7.71
CA ILE A 104 10.19 14.76 -7.22
C ILE A 104 10.51 15.16 -5.78
N LYS A 105 11.56 14.57 -5.17
CA LYS A 105 11.98 14.76 -3.76
C LYS A 105 10.83 14.61 -2.77
N GLU A 106 9.79 13.90 -3.16
CA GLU A 106 8.78 13.42 -2.25
C GLU A 106 9.41 12.20 -1.60
N ILE A 107 10.33 12.47 -0.68
CA ILE A 107 10.97 11.46 0.15
C ILE A 107 9.83 10.84 0.94
N THR A 108 9.30 9.72 0.43
CA THR A 108 8.60 8.77 1.28
C THR A 108 9.51 8.55 2.49
N PRO A 109 9.07 8.82 3.72
CA PRO A 109 9.92 8.82 4.92
C PRO A 109 10.37 7.40 5.35
N PHE A 110 10.65 6.53 4.38
CA PHE A 110 10.73 5.08 4.50
C PHE A 110 12.01 4.49 3.89
N ILE A 111 12.99 5.34 3.52
CA ILE A 111 14.38 4.93 3.23
C ILE A 111 15.29 5.54 4.29
#